data_AF-A0A7C5PUP7-F1
#
_entry.id   AF-A0A7C5PUP7-F1
#
_cell.length_a   1.000
_cell.length_b   1.000
_cell.length_c   1.000
_cell.angle_alpha   90.00
_cell.angle_beta   90.00
_cell.angle_gamma   90.00
#
_symmetry.space_group_name_H-M   'P 1'
#
loop_
_entity.id
_entity.type
_entity.pdbx_description
1 polymer ?
#
loop_
_entity_poly.entity_id
_entity_poly.type
_entity_poly.pdbx_seq_one_letter_code
_entity_poly.pdbx_strand_id
1 'polypeptide(L)'
;MTDQEKPDQGPQEPFAASENPSAAETPETPEPSVIPPASEGAEAPVGEGAGGPEGAAKEEGAKAEATSGDSQKAERPRKKRKRKKSAQGNKERPSKGPSLSPEKLLEVALESLRRARADLARRAGANRIPHPAKDDALEVQLRVPRTQGGIQEAAQKLVREWRDSLEKQVLESGLLVPGRAYVFSEEGFQGDYARPMDARQVLVGYGLEGRPRYADLVSYAIEKKHEGIEELLAGKEAVVSFFEKGSTVTEGVKPAFEPENLPYVLVGQAMIGLFTTQDGNRKVALTLQVLKRDRGEEGFQLLLHPVSRVDLDDLPEVGIRKILRGFQGNLNHLAKTLAGKKAAGSEYDLEEEVLSELRGLARRLSHNAKNMGRKTEHARERSEEGRRPTQLAFPEAKTARDHHLYMDPKEGSVVVIGRGRRVHVFSPDARHITSMVLNQSQVKERVKSGRWRPAGPEERGSFREALAALEKPK
;
A
#
# COMPACT_ATOMS: atom_id res chain seq x y z
N MET A 1 25.14 -14.86 -69.08
CA MET A 1 24.86 -13.89 -70.15
C MET A 1 23.47 -14.20 -70.68
N THR A 2 22.46 -13.54 -70.11
CA THR A 2 21.15 -13.24 -70.71
C THR A 2 20.31 -12.52 -69.64
N ASP A 3 20.20 -11.22 -69.86
CA ASP A 3 19.02 -10.36 -69.76
C ASP A 3 18.08 -10.43 -68.54
N GLN A 4 18.06 -9.29 -67.85
CA GLN A 4 17.05 -8.87 -66.89
C GLN A 4 15.80 -8.35 -67.65
N GLU A 5 14.63 -8.89 -67.33
CA GLU A 5 13.33 -8.30 -67.64
C GLU A 5 12.73 -7.67 -66.37
N LYS A 6 12.42 -6.38 -66.45
CA LYS A 6 11.36 -5.69 -65.68
C LYS A 6 10.03 -5.90 -66.43
N PRO A 7 8.87 -5.97 -65.75
CA PRO A 7 8.02 -4.78 -65.51
C PRO A 7 7.37 -4.85 -64.10
N ASP A 8 6.62 -3.90 -63.55
CA ASP A 8 5.50 -3.14 -64.09
C ASP A 8 5.14 -2.04 -63.07
N GLN A 9 5.07 -0.78 -63.50
CA GLN A 9 4.51 0.33 -62.73
C GLN A 9 3.68 1.18 -63.69
N GLY A 10 2.39 1.26 -63.41
CA GLY A 10 1.47 2.26 -63.96
C GLY A 10 0.33 2.50 -62.96
N PRO A 11 -0.55 3.48 -63.20
CA PRO A 11 -0.25 4.85 -63.59
C PRO A 11 -0.79 5.86 -62.55
N GLN A 12 -0.23 7.07 -62.62
CA GLN A 12 -0.65 8.26 -61.89
C GLN A 12 -1.97 8.82 -62.44
N GLU A 13 -2.81 9.38 -61.57
CA GLU A 13 -3.83 10.39 -61.91
C GLU A 13 -3.88 11.50 -60.85
N PRO A 14 -4.38 12.71 -61.21
CA PRO A 14 -3.84 13.98 -60.70
C PRO A 14 -4.79 14.84 -59.86
N PHE A 15 -4.17 15.83 -59.19
CA PHE A 15 -4.64 17.15 -58.73
C PHE A 15 -6.15 17.49 -58.74
N ALA A 16 -6.63 17.97 -57.58
CA ALA A 16 -7.56 19.10 -57.52
C ALA A 16 -7.34 19.93 -56.24
N ALA A 17 -6.99 21.20 -56.45
CA ALA A 17 -6.98 22.26 -55.45
C ALA A 17 -8.41 22.70 -55.13
N SER A 18 -8.67 23.08 -53.89
CA SER A 18 -9.88 23.80 -53.49
C SER A 18 -9.45 25.03 -52.70
N GLU A 19 -9.80 26.18 -53.25
CA GLU A 19 -9.58 27.52 -52.72
C GLU A 19 -10.54 27.82 -51.55
N ASN A 20 -10.07 28.73 -50.69
CA ASN A 20 -10.87 29.49 -49.71
C ASN A 20 -11.92 30.36 -50.43
N PRO A 21 -13.00 30.75 -49.73
CA PRO A 21 -13.06 32.16 -49.35
C PRO A 21 -13.66 32.47 -47.96
N SER A 22 -13.07 33.52 -47.36
CA SER A 22 -13.75 34.69 -46.78
C SER A 22 -14.51 34.59 -45.45
N ALA A 23 -13.81 35.12 -44.43
CA ALA A 23 -14.16 36.29 -43.61
C ALA A 23 -15.27 36.26 -42.52
N ALA A 24 -14.80 36.78 -41.37
CA ALA A 24 -15.48 37.60 -40.37
C ALA A 24 -16.39 36.90 -39.35
N GLU A 25 -15.86 36.73 -38.13
CA GLU A 25 -16.42 37.37 -36.93
C GLU A 25 -15.42 37.25 -35.76
N THR A 26 -15.02 38.41 -35.24
CA THR A 26 -14.09 38.60 -34.13
C THR A 26 -14.91 38.67 -32.83
N PRO A 27 -14.66 37.83 -31.81
CA PRO A 27 -15.21 38.07 -30.49
C PRO A 27 -14.25 38.92 -29.65
N GLU A 28 -14.88 39.86 -28.94
CA GLU A 28 -14.32 40.94 -28.14
C GLU A 28 -13.34 40.45 -27.06
N THR A 29 -12.19 41.14 -27.01
CA THR A 29 -11.23 41.10 -25.92
C THR A 29 -11.77 41.91 -24.74
N PRO A 30 -11.92 41.36 -23.53
CA PRO A 30 -12.24 42.15 -22.35
C PRO A 30 -11.03 42.99 -21.90
N GLU A 31 -11.32 44.24 -21.57
CA GLU A 31 -10.40 45.29 -21.16
C GLU A 31 -9.51 44.92 -19.96
N PRO A 32 -8.25 45.38 -19.92
CA PRO A 32 -7.38 45.26 -18.75
C PRO A 32 -7.78 46.26 -17.66
N SER A 33 -8.05 45.75 -16.46
CA SER A 33 -8.27 46.54 -15.25
C SER A 33 -7.02 47.36 -14.90
N VAL A 34 -7.20 48.67 -14.82
CA VAL A 34 -6.25 49.67 -14.37
C VAL A 34 -5.80 49.38 -12.92
N ILE A 35 -4.51 49.09 -12.75
CA ILE A 35 -3.81 49.10 -11.45
C ILE A 35 -3.09 50.45 -11.35
N PRO A 36 -3.30 51.26 -10.29
CA PRO A 36 -2.57 52.51 -10.11
C PRO A 36 -1.10 52.27 -9.73
N PRO A 37 -0.19 53.21 -10.08
CA PRO A 37 1.25 53.01 -10.00
C PRO A 37 1.83 53.15 -8.58
N ALA A 38 2.99 52.54 -8.43
CA ALA A 38 3.86 52.55 -7.27
C ALA A 38 4.24 53.98 -6.82
N SER A 39 4.21 54.21 -5.51
CA SER A 39 4.89 55.33 -4.86
C SER A 39 6.35 54.94 -4.59
N GLU A 40 7.26 55.51 -5.38
CA GLU A 40 8.66 55.73 -5.00
C GLU A 40 8.74 56.89 -4.00
N GLY A 41 9.68 56.80 -3.05
CA GLY A 41 10.20 57.93 -2.30
C GLY A 41 10.00 57.86 -0.79
N ALA A 42 11.03 57.43 -0.07
CA ALA A 42 11.52 58.14 1.11
C ALA A 42 12.89 57.59 1.52
N GLU A 43 13.83 58.52 1.54
CA GLU A 43 15.24 58.40 1.89
C GLU A 43 15.46 58.04 3.36
N ALA A 44 16.68 57.59 3.63
CA ALA A 44 17.24 57.32 4.95
C ALA A 44 17.12 58.51 5.93
N PRO A 45 17.32 58.25 7.23
CA PRO A 45 18.61 58.71 7.73
C PRO A 45 19.36 57.70 8.60
N VAL A 46 20.68 57.89 8.51
CA VAL A 46 21.76 57.42 9.36
C VAL A 46 21.49 57.73 10.83
N GLY A 47 21.82 56.78 11.71
CA GLY A 47 21.88 56.98 13.16
C GLY A 47 22.74 55.91 13.83
N GLU A 48 24.01 56.24 14.05
CA GLU A 48 24.90 55.56 15.02
C GLU A 48 24.34 55.68 16.44
N GLY A 49 24.60 54.68 17.29
CA GLY A 49 24.33 54.81 18.72
C GLY A 49 24.50 53.52 19.51
N ALA A 50 25.69 53.32 20.06
CA ALA A 50 26.03 52.29 21.03
C ALA A 50 25.27 52.47 22.36
N GLY A 51 25.07 51.36 23.10
CA GLY A 51 24.81 51.38 24.54
C GLY A 51 23.80 50.34 25.03
N GLY A 52 24.30 49.23 25.62
CA GLY A 52 23.64 48.64 26.80
C GLY A 52 24.05 49.43 28.07
N PRO A 53 23.74 48.99 29.30
CA PRO A 53 23.04 47.75 29.70
C PRO A 53 22.00 47.96 30.85
N GLU A 54 21.53 46.83 31.40
CA GLU A 54 21.00 46.62 32.77
C GLU A 54 19.61 47.18 33.16
N GLY A 55 18.81 46.28 33.74
CA GLY A 55 17.54 46.60 34.38
C GLY A 55 16.84 45.34 34.90
N ALA A 56 17.27 44.86 36.05
CA ALA A 56 16.66 43.78 36.82
C ALA A 56 15.44 44.26 37.65
N ALA A 57 14.76 43.27 38.26
CA ALA A 57 13.75 43.33 39.34
C ALA A 57 12.27 43.21 38.87
N LYS A 58 11.60 42.10 39.23
CA LYS A 58 10.64 41.91 40.37
C LYS A 58 9.25 42.46 40.02
N GLU A 59 8.10 41.80 40.22
CA GLU A 59 7.47 41.19 41.40
C GLU A 59 6.23 40.41 40.88
N GLU A 60 5.93 39.19 41.37
CA GLU A 60 4.90 38.86 42.37
C GLU A 60 3.44 39.28 42.10
N GLY A 61 2.51 38.34 42.33
CA GLY A 61 1.07 38.59 42.58
C GLY A 61 0.14 37.79 41.67
N ALA A 62 -0.29 36.55 41.98
CA ALA A 62 -1.30 36.14 42.96
C ALA A 62 -2.74 36.04 42.39
N LYS A 63 -3.32 34.82 42.52
CA LYS A 63 -4.72 34.48 42.89
C LYS A 63 -5.86 34.97 41.96
N ALA A 64 -7.03 34.36 41.82
CA ALA A 64 -7.71 33.12 42.22
C ALA A 64 -9.07 33.12 41.45
N GLU A 65 -10.02 32.25 41.82
CA GLU A 65 -11.43 32.17 41.40
C GLU A 65 -11.68 31.38 40.09
N ALA A 66 -12.22 30.16 40.08
CA ALA A 66 -13.36 29.55 40.79
C ALA A 66 -14.70 30.25 40.51
N THR A 67 -15.48 29.71 39.56
CA THR A 67 -16.94 29.76 39.61
C THR A 67 -17.55 28.48 39.05
N SER A 68 -18.03 27.67 39.99
CA SER A 68 -19.10 26.70 39.85
C SER A 68 -20.43 27.40 39.51
N GLY A 69 -21.21 26.84 38.60
CA GLY A 69 -22.57 27.26 38.30
C GLY A 69 -23.46 26.04 38.02
N ASP A 70 -23.92 25.43 39.10
CA ASP A 70 -25.02 24.46 39.11
C ASP A 70 -26.35 25.23 39.07
N SER A 71 -27.38 24.65 38.42
CA SER A 71 -28.81 24.70 38.80
C SER A 71 -29.81 24.71 37.63
N GLN A 72 -30.54 23.59 37.58
CA GLN A 72 -32.01 23.51 37.64
C GLN A 72 -32.88 23.64 36.37
N LYS A 73 -33.44 22.46 36.01
CA LYS A 73 -34.87 22.09 36.18
C LYS A 73 -35.92 22.87 35.34
N ALA A 74 -36.49 22.18 34.35
CA ALA A 74 -37.91 22.31 34.03
C ALA A 74 -38.44 21.01 33.39
N GLU A 75 -39.21 20.25 34.17
CA GLU A 75 -40.12 19.21 33.69
C GLU A 75 -41.26 19.85 32.87
N ARG A 76 -41.69 19.17 31.80
CA ARG A 76 -43.13 18.99 31.52
C ARG A 76 -43.41 17.83 30.55
N PRO A 77 -44.52 17.10 30.73
CA PRO A 77 -44.75 15.79 30.11
C PRO A 77 -45.63 15.89 28.87
N ARG A 78 -45.29 15.16 27.79
CA ARG A 78 -46.24 14.94 26.66
C ARG A 78 -46.18 13.53 26.07
N LYS A 79 -47.28 12.82 26.33
CA LYS A 79 -48.08 12.00 25.42
C LYS A 79 -47.44 10.74 24.80
N LYS A 80 -47.83 9.62 25.40
CA LYS A 80 -48.27 8.34 24.79
C LYS A 80 -48.35 8.35 23.26
N ARG A 81 -47.46 7.62 22.60
CA ARG A 81 -47.71 6.98 21.29
C ARG A 81 -47.38 5.49 21.39
N LYS A 82 -48.45 4.68 21.44
CA LYS A 82 -48.42 3.24 21.14
C LYS A 82 -48.01 3.07 19.66
N ARG A 83 -46.84 2.49 19.39
CA ARG A 83 -46.48 1.84 18.12
C ARG A 83 -45.63 0.61 18.46
N LYS A 84 -46.26 -0.57 18.48
CA LYS A 84 -46.32 -1.56 17.40
C LYS A 84 -45.06 -2.44 17.41
N LYS A 85 -45.24 -3.67 17.92
CA LYS A 85 -44.34 -4.82 17.88
C LYS A 85 -43.49 -4.81 16.61
N SER A 86 -42.20 -4.54 16.73
CA SER A 86 -41.21 -4.91 15.72
C SER A 86 -40.79 -6.36 16.01
N ALA A 87 -40.84 -7.15 14.94
CA ALA A 87 -40.49 -8.55 14.94
C ALA A 87 -39.10 -8.77 15.51
N GLN A 88 -39.03 -9.76 16.40
CA GLN A 88 -37.84 -10.32 16.99
C GLN A 88 -37.00 -10.93 15.86
N GLY A 89 -36.16 -10.09 15.25
CA GLY A 89 -35.18 -10.50 14.26
C GLY A 89 -34.22 -11.45 14.94
N ASN A 90 -34.31 -12.72 14.55
CA ASN A 90 -33.42 -13.79 14.95
C ASN A 90 -32.03 -13.43 14.40
N LYS A 91 -31.26 -12.64 15.16
CA LYS A 91 -29.84 -12.40 14.89
C LYS A 91 -29.16 -13.75 15.06
N GLU A 92 -28.97 -14.45 13.95
CA GLU A 92 -28.10 -15.61 13.85
C GLU A 92 -26.77 -15.23 14.49
N ARG A 93 -26.54 -15.75 15.71
CA ARG A 93 -25.27 -15.60 16.39
C ARG A 93 -24.22 -16.22 15.47
N PRO A 94 -23.11 -15.51 15.16
CA PRO A 94 -22.07 -16.08 14.33
C PRO A 94 -21.68 -17.44 14.91
N SER A 95 -21.84 -18.49 14.11
CA SER A 95 -21.53 -19.84 14.50
C SER A 95 -20.07 -19.84 14.95
N LYS A 96 -19.86 -20.12 16.26
CA LYS A 96 -18.53 -20.21 16.84
C LYS A 96 -17.78 -21.27 16.04
N GLY A 97 -16.79 -20.83 15.25
CA GLY A 97 -15.83 -21.73 14.65
C GLY A 97 -15.22 -22.64 15.72
N PRO A 98 -14.68 -23.80 15.33
CA PRO A 98 -14.07 -24.74 16.27
C PRO A 98 -13.03 -23.99 17.12
N SER A 99 -13.25 -23.95 18.43
CA SER A 99 -12.32 -23.32 19.36
C SER A 99 -11.01 -24.11 19.34
N LEU A 100 -9.94 -23.49 18.86
CA LEU A 100 -8.59 -24.05 18.93
C LEU A 100 -8.22 -24.29 20.40
N SER A 101 -7.49 -25.38 20.67
CA SER A 101 -6.95 -25.62 22.02
C SER A 101 -5.95 -24.51 22.39
N PRO A 102 -5.78 -24.19 23.68
CA PRO A 102 -4.80 -23.20 24.14
C PRO A 102 -3.38 -23.46 23.61
N GLU A 103 -2.96 -24.73 23.53
CA GLU A 103 -1.67 -25.14 22.97
C GLU A 103 -1.53 -24.77 21.49
N LYS A 104 -2.56 -25.05 20.67
CA LYS A 104 -2.55 -24.66 19.25
C LYS A 104 -2.54 -23.15 19.06
N LEU A 105 -3.20 -22.40 19.94
CA LEU A 105 -3.15 -20.93 19.91
C LEU A 105 -1.73 -20.41 20.23
N LEU A 106 -1.04 -21.04 21.18
CA LEU A 106 0.36 -20.73 21.50
C LEU A 106 1.30 -21.07 20.33
N GLU A 107 1.13 -22.22 19.68
CA GLU A 107 1.90 -22.60 18.49
C GLU A 107 1.72 -21.58 17.35
N VAL A 108 0.48 -21.17 17.08
CA VAL A 108 0.16 -20.15 16.06
C VAL A 108 0.82 -18.80 16.41
N ALA A 109 0.84 -18.42 17.69
CA ALA A 109 1.51 -17.20 18.14
C ALA A 109 3.03 -17.28 17.97
N LEU A 110 3.66 -18.39 18.37
CA LEU A 110 5.11 -18.61 18.22
C LEU A 110 5.54 -18.65 16.75
N GLU A 111 4.75 -19.29 15.89
CA GLU A 111 5.00 -19.31 14.44
C GLU A 111 4.87 -17.90 13.84
N SER A 112 3.90 -17.11 14.31
CA SER A 112 3.76 -15.71 13.91
C SER A 112 4.98 -14.87 14.34
N LEU A 113 5.52 -15.11 15.55
CA LEU A 113 6.76 -14.47 16.03
C LEU A 113 7.96 -14.85 15.15
N ARG A 114 8.16 -16.15 14.88
CA ARG A 114 9.27 -16.60 14.02
C ARG A 114 9.22 -15.95 12.64
N ARG A 115 8.02 -15.82 12.08
CA ARG A 115 7.81 -15.11 10.81
C ARG A 115 8.12 -13.62 10.92
N ALA A 116 7.67 -12.96 11.98
CA ALA A 116 7.96 -11.54 12.22
C ALA A 116 9.47 -11.28 12.36
N ARG A 117 10.18 -12.09 13.16
CA ARG A 117 11.65 -12.03 13.30
C ARG A 117 12.34 -12.27 11.97
N ALA A 118 11.95 -13.30 11.22
CA ALA A 118 12.54 -13.60 9.92
C ALA A 118 12.27 -12.49 8.90
N ASP A 119 11.11 -11.83 8.97
CA ASP A 119 10.80 -10.69 8.12
C ASP A 119 11.62 -9.45 8.49
N LEU A 120 11.73 -9.13 9.78
CA LEU A 120 12.59 -8.05 10.29
C LEU A 120 14.06 -8.27 9.94
N ALA A 121 14.60 -9.47 10.18
CA ALA A 121 15.98 -9.81 9.83
C ALA A 121 16.24 -9.65 8.32
N ARG A 122 15.30 -10.08 7.47
CA ARG A 122 15.40 -9.89 6.01
C ARG A 122 15.35 -8.41 5.62
N ARG A 123 14.47 -7.62 6.23
CA ARG A 123 14.33 -6.17 5.97
C ARG A 123 15.57 -5.38 6.44
N ALA A 124 16.15 -5.77 7.57
CA ALA A 124 17.41 -5.21 8.06
C ALA A 124 18.63 -5.59 7.20
N GLY A 125 18.46 -6.40 6.15
CA GLY A 125 19.56 -6.90 5.31
C GLY A 125 20.46 -7.91 6.03
N ALA A 126 19.98 -8.48 7.15
CA ALA A 126 20.77 -9.32 8.03
C ALA A 126 20.83 -10.77 7.54
N ASN A 127 21.74 -11.03 6.60
CA ASN A 127 22.46 -12.31 6.64
C ASN A 127 23.59 -12.30 7.67
N ARG A 128 23.94 -11.12 8.21
CA ARG A 128 24.79 -10.95 9.40
C ARG A 128 24.31 -9.71 10.15
N ILE A 129 23.49 -9.91 11.20
CA ILE A 129 23.57 -8.98 12.34
C ILE A 129 25.01 -9.18 12.85
N PRO A 130 25.86 -8.14 12.89
CA PRO A 130 27.27 -8.28 13.26
C PRO A 130 27.34 -8.73 14.72
N HIS A 131 27.49 -10.04 14.90
CA HIS A 131 27.46 -10.80 16.14
C HIS A 131 26.22 -10.61 17.04
N PRO A 132 25.71 -11.69 17.67
CA PRO A 132 24.82 -11.51 18.80
C PRO A 132 25.60 -10.71 19.85
N ALA A 133 25.14 -9.49 20.14
CA ALA A 133 25.55 -8.82 21.36
C ALA A 133 25.25 -9.79 22.53
N LYS A 134 26.04 -9.71 23.61
CA LYS A 134 26.08 -10.71 24.69
C LYS A 134 24.71 -10.98 25.37
N ASP A 135 23.68 -10.19 25.06
CA ASP A 135 22.29 -10.32 25.50
C ASP A 135 21.30 -10.34 24.32
N ASP A 136 21.45 -11.31 23.40
CA ASP A 136 20.57 -11.48 22.22
C ASP A 136 19.22 -12.16 22.55
N ALA A 137 18.80 -12.09 23.82
CA ALA A 137 17.56 -12.67 24.33
C ALA A 137 16.53 -11.56 24.60
N LEU A 138 15.43 -11.58 23.84
CA LEU A 138 14.26 -10.78 24.16
C LEU A 138 13.46 -11.49 25.26
N GLU A 139 13.54 -11.02 26.50
CA GLU A 139 12.69 -11.52 27.57
C GLU A 139 11.29 -10.91 27.47
N VAL A 140 10.28 -11.79 27.42
CA VAL A 140 8.88 -11.38 27.27
C VAL A 140 8.07 -11.94 28.42
N GLN A 141 7.33 -11.07 29.11
CA GLN A 141 6.31 -11.48 30.08
C GLN A 141 4.92 -11.58 29.41
N LEU A 142 4.42 -12.80 29.28
CA LEU A 142 3.11 -13.08 28.68
C LEU A 142 2.00 -13.15 29.74
N ARG A 143 0.99 -12.28 29.65
CA ARG A 143 -0.26 -12.41 30.45
C ARG A 143 -1.37 -13.02 29.59
N VAL A 144 -1.68 -14.30 29.81
CA VAL A 144 -2.74 -15.01 29.08
C VAL A 144 -4.04 -14.99 29.89
N PRO A 145 -5.13 -14.34 29.41
CA PRO A 145 -6.42 -14.41 30.08
C PRO A 145 -6.98 -15.84 30.01
N ARG A 146 -7.52 -16.33 31.14
CA ARG A 146 -8.08 -17.69 31.25
C ARG A 146 -9.45 -17.84 30.59
N THR A 147 -10.11 -16.75 30.21
CA THR A 147 -11.42 -16.74 29.58
C THR A 147 -11.28 -16.74 28.05
N GLN A 148 -12.01 -17.63 27.36
CA GLN A 148 -11.95 -17.79 25.90
C GLN A 148 -12.18 -16.48 25.11
N GLY A 149 -12.97 -15.54 25.64
CA GLY A 149 -13.25 -14.25 24.99
C GLY A 149 -12.06 -13.29 24.95
N GLY A 150 -11.11 -13.40 25.89
CA GLY A 150 -9.97 -12.48 25.99
C GLY A 150 -8.73 -12.93 25.23
N ILE A 151 -8.68 -14.18 24.74
CA ILE A 151 -7.45 -14.76 24.17
C ILE A 151 -7.06 -14.06 22.87
N GLN A 152 -8.03 -13.75 22.01
CA GLN A 152 -7.75 -13.09 20.72
C GLN A 152 -7.24 -11.66 20.92
N GLU A 153 -7.86 -10.91 21.84
CA GLU A 153 -7.44 -9.55 22.17
C GLU A 153 -6.05 -9.54 22.83
N ALA A 154 -5.79 -10.49 23.74
CA ALA A 154 -4.47 -10.65 24.36
C ALA A 154 -3.40 -11.04 23.35
N ALA A 155 -3.70 -11.92 22.39
CA ALA A 155 -2.78 -12.27 21.31
C ALA A 155 -2.47 -11.06 20.42
N GLN A 156 -3.48 -10.27 20.04
CA GLN A 156 -3.27 -9.04 19.26
C GLN A 156 -2.50 -7.97 20.05
N LYS A 157 -2.72 -7.87 21.37
CA LYS A 157 -1.97 -6.97 22.24
C LYS A 157 -0.50 -7.39 22.33
N LEU A 158 -0.25 -8.68 22.55
CA LEU A 158 1.11 -9.23 22.59
C LEU A 158 1.86 -9.00 21.28
N VAL A 159 1.23 -9.27 20.14
CA VAL A 159 1.86 -9.05 18.82
C VAL A 159 2.24 -7.58 18.63
N ARG A 160 1.40 -6.64 19.11
CA ARG A 160 1.73 -5.20 19.11
C ARG A 160 2.92 -4.90 20.03
N GLU A 161 2.87 -5.32 21.29
CA GLU A 161 3.96 -5.11 22.26
C GLU A 161 5.30 -5.69 21.77
N TRP A 162 5.28 -6.85 21.11
CA TRP A 162 6.46 -7.46 20.49
C TRP A 162 6.99 -6.68 19.30
N ARG A 163 6.10 -6.22 18.42
CA ARG A 163 6.49 -5.40 17.28
C ARG A 163 7.16 -4.13 17.78
N ASP A 164 6.55 -3.45 18.76
CA ASP A 164 7.08 -2.22 19.34
C ASP A 164 8.46 -2.45 19.98
N SER A 165 8.64 -3.57 20.72
CA SER A 165 9.92 -3.91 21.33
C SER A 165 11.01 -4.28 20.33
N LEU A 166 10.66 -5.01 19.26
CA LEU A 166 11.61 -5.33 18.19
C LEU A 166 11.96 -4.09 17.38
N GLU A 167 10.99 -3.21 17.11
CA GLU A 167 11.23 -1.90 16.48
C GLU A 167 12.20 -1.09 17.34
N LYS A 168 12.01 -1.04 18.65
CA LYS A 168 12.94 -0.39 19.58
C LYS A 168 14.36 -0.97 19.50
N GLN A 169 14.52 -2.30 19.50
CA GLN A 169 15.85 -2.93 19.34
C GLN A 169 16.49 -2.65 17.97
N VAL A 170 15.68 -2.62 16.91
CA VAL A 170 16.12 -2.25 15.55
C VAL A 170 16.56 -0.77 15.52
N LEU A 171 15.81 0.13 16.18
CA LEU A 171 16.18 1.54 16.35
C LEU A 171 17.49 1.69 17.14
N GLU A 172 17.64 0.98 18.26
CA GLU A 172 18.84 1.01 19.11
C GLU A 172 20.07 0.42 18.41
N SER A 173 19.87 -0.48 17.43
CA SER A 173 20.94 -1.05 16.61
C SER A 173 21.21 -0.27 15.32
N GLY A 174 20.54 0.88 15.10
CA GLY A 174 20.71 1.72 13.90
C GLY A 174 20.24 1.05 12.60
N LEU A 175 19.38 0.04 12.71
CA LEU A 175 18.84 -0.70 11.57
C LEU A 175 17.63 0.03 10.97
N LEU A 176 17.33 -0.25 9.69
CA LEU A 176 16.21 0.34 8.97
C LEU A 176 14.87 0.05 9.65
N VAL A 177 14.08 1.09 9.93
CA VAL A 177 12.75 0.97 10.55
C VAL A 177 11.62 1.33 9.58
N PRO A 178 10.84 0.36 9.09
CA PRO A 178 9.72 0.62 8.21
C PRO A 178 8.76 1.66 8.81
N GLY A 179 8.28 2.58 7.97
CA GLY A 179 7.41 3.66 8.38
C GLY A 179 8.13 4.95 8.74
N ARG A 180 9.45 4.92 8.96
CA ARG A 180 10.23 6.06 9.44
C ARG A 180 11.33 6.48 8.47
N ALA A 181 11.49 7.77 8.22
CA ALA A 181 12.65 8.34 7.55
C ALA A 181 13.82 8.51 8.55
N TYR A 182 15.04 8.56 8.03
CA TYR A 182 16.22 8.89 8.83
C TYR A 182 16.17 10.36 9.26
N VAL A 183 16.63 10.70 10.46
CA VAL A 183 16.72 12.06 10.97
C VAL A 183 18.20 12.35 11.19
N PHE A 184 18.79 13.22 10.38
CA PHE A 184 20.23 13.47 10.38
C PHE A 184 20.71 14.12 11.68
N SER A 185 19.93 15.04 12.25
CA SER A 185 20.27 15.70 13.52
C SER A 185 20.24 14.77 14.74
N GLU A 186 19.56 13.63 14.63
CA GLU A 186 19.46 12.62 15.70
C GLU A 186 20.26 11.34 15.36
N GLU A 187 20.95 11.33 14.21
CA GLU A 187 21.72 10.19 13.69
C GLU A 187 20.98 8.84 13.74
N GLY A 188 19.68 8.84 13.42
CA GLY A 188 18.88 7.62 13.53
C GLY A 188 17.51 7.72 12.91
N PHE A 189 16.68 6.71 13.14
CA PHE A 189 15.26 6.71 12.76
C PHE A 189 14.36 7.10 13.95
N GLN A 190 14.96 7.59 15.03
CA GLN A 190 14.26 8.04 16.23
C GLN A 190 13.74 9.47 16.03
N GLY A 191 12.83 9.88 16.91
CA GLY A 191 12.25 11.22 16.88
C GLY A 191 10.81 11.29 16.35
N ASP A 192 10.11 12.34 16.77
CA ASP A 192 8.71 12.60 16.39
C ASP A 192 8.58 12.95 14.90
N TYR A 193 9.65 13.51 14.32
CA TYR A 193 9.71 13.89 12.91
C TYR A 193 10.08 12.72 12.00
N ALA A 194 10.55 11.60 12.53
CA ALA A 194 10.93 10.45 11.71
C ALA A 194 9.73 9.85 10.96
N ARG A 195 8.49 10.11 11.39
CA ARG A 195 7.28 9.58 10.75
C ARG A 195 6.44 10.71 10.14
N PRO A 196 5.80 10.52 8.97
CA PRO A 196 4.78 11.46 8.51
C PRO A 196 3.68 11.62 9.57
N MET A 197 3.10 12.81 9.72
CA MET A 197 2.03 13.07 10.69
C MET A 197 0.67 12.55 10.21
N ASP A 198 0.43 12.61 8.90
CA ASP A 198 -0.83 12.18 8.25
C ASP A 198 -0.61 10.98 7.30
N ALA A 199 -1.66 10.18 7.09
CA ALA A 199 -1.67 9.03 6.19
C ALA A 199 -1.37 9.39 4.73
N ARG A 200 -1.68 10.61 4.29
CA ARG A 200 -1.49 11.09 2.92
C ARG A 200 -0.13 11.78 2.71
N GLN A 201 0.63 11.97 3.77
CA GLN A 201 1.92 12.64 3.69
C GLN A 201 3.00 11.72 3.14
N VAL A 202 3.86 12.29 2.29
CA VAL A 202 5.05 11.66 1.71
C VAL A 202 6.29 12.48 2.04
N LEU A 203 7.43 11.82 2.19
CA LEU A 203 8.72 12.48 2.33
C LEU A 203 9.12 13.12 1.00
N VAL A 204 9.29 14.45 1.00
CA VAL A 204 9.66 15.22 -0.19
C VAL A 204 11.12 15.67 -0.20
N GLY A 205 11.82 15.57 0.93
CA GLY A 205 13.20 16.01 1.06
C GLY A 205 13.62 16.16 2.52
N TYR A 206 14.76 16.82 2.73
CA TYR A 206 15.25 17.19 4.05
C TYR A 206 15.49 18.70 4.14
N GLY A 207 15.33 19.27 5.34
CA GLY A 207 15.70 20.66 5.64
C GLY A 207 17.15 20.80 6.13
N LEU A 208 17.64 22.03 6.23
CA LEU A 208 19.01 22.36 6.72
C LEU A 208 19.29 21.79 8.13
N GLU A 209 18.27 21.69 8.96
CA GLU A 209 18.28 21.12 10.32
C GLU A 209 18.48 19.60 10.36
N GLY A 210 18.64 18.93 9.21
CA GLY A 210 18.73 17.47 9.16
C GLY A 210 17.39 16.74 9.31
N ARG A 211 16.27 17.48 9.39
CA ARG A 211 14.94 16.92 9.63
C ARG A 211 14.22 16.57 8.32
N PRO A 212 13.53 15.41 8.24
CA PRO A 212 12.72 15.06 7.09
C PRO A 212 11.57 16.05 6.89
N ARG A 213 11.31 16.40 5.63
CA ARG A 213 10.20 17.25 5.22
C ARG A 213 9.12 16.41 4.57
N TYR A 214 7.89 16.57 5.05
CA TYR A 214 6.73 15.88 4.50
C TYR A 214 5.75 16.86 3.86
N ALA A 215 5.08 16.42 2.81
CA ALA A 215 3.98 17.14 2.18
C ALA A 215 2.80 16.19 1.95
N ASP A 216 1.57 16.72 1.97
CA ASP A 216 0.40 15.96 1.50
C ASP A 216 0.59 15.65 0.01
N LEU A 217 0.48 14.37 -0.36
CA LEU A 217 0.76 13.92 -1.73
C LEU A 217 -0.14 14.61 -2.77
N VAL A 218 -1.39 14.95 -2.43
CA VAL A 218 -2.32 15.61 -3.37
C VAL A 218 -1.94 17.07 -3.53
N SER A 219 -1.66 17.78 -2.44
CA SER A 219 -1.16 19.15 -2.50
C SER A 219 0.14 19.23 -3.29
N TYR A 220 1.07 18.31 -3.03
CA TYR A 220 2.33 18.22 -3.78
C TYR A 220 2.09 17.95 -5.27
N ALA A 221 1.11 17.09 -5.59
CA ALA A 221 0.77 16.80 -6.98
C ALA A 221 0.12 17.97 -7.73
N ILE A 222 -0.68 18.79 -7.04
CA ILE A 222 -1.23 20.03 -7.58
C ILE A 222 -0.08 21.02 -7.87
N GLU A 223 0.82 21.22 -6.90
CA GLU A 223 1.97 22.12 -7.05
C GLU A 223 2.87 21.72 -8.23
N LYS A 224 3.14 20.42 -8.38
CA LYS A 224 3.95 19.87 -9.48
C LYS A 224 3.17 19.68 -10.79
N LYS A 225 1.90 20.08 -10.86
CA LYS A 225 1.03 19.95 -12.04
C LYS A 225 1.04 18.52 -12.64
N HIS A 226 0.97 17.51 -11.77
CA HIS A 226 1.06 16.12 -12.21
C HIS A 226 -0.16 15.71 -13.04
N GLU A 227 0.05 15.08 -14.20
CA GLU A 227 -0.99 14.75 -15.19
C GLU A 227 -2.20 14.00 -14.59
N GLY A 228 -1.96 13.07 -13.67
CA GLY A 228 -3.01 12.29 -12.99
C GLY A 228 -3.81 13.04 -11.91
N ILE A 229 -3.55 14.33 -11.63
CA ILE A 229 -4.20 15.05 -10.53
C ILE A 229 -5.67 15.35 -10.82
N GLU A 230 -6.02 15.65 -12.08
CA GLU A 230 -7.41 15.93 -12.47
C GLU A 230 -8.30 14.71 -12.27
N GLU A 231 -7.81 13.52 -12.64
CA GLU A 231 -8.53 12.26 -12.41
C GLU A 231 -8.76 12.00 -10.93
N LEU A 232 -7.74 12.27 -10.11
CA LEU A 232 -7.81 12.10 -8.66
C LEU A 232 -8.84 13.07 -8.04
N LEU A 233 -8.84 14.34 -8.46
CA LEU A 233 -9.79 15.36 -8.00
C LEU A 233 -11.22 15.09 -8.49
N ALA A 234 -11.37 14.46 -9.65
CA ALA A 234 -12.67 13.98 -10.16
C ALA A 234 -13.19 12.74 -9.41
N GLY A 235 -12.50 12.28 -8.36
CA GLY A 235 -12.90 11.13 -7.55
C GLY A 235 -12.66 9.78 -8.21
N LYS A 236 -11.92 9.73 -9.34
CA LYS A 236 -11.53 8.46 -9.96
C LYS A 236 -10.43 7.80 -9.12
N GLU A 237 -10.37 6.47 -9.17
CA GLU A 237 -9.27 5.73 -8.57
C GLU A 237 -7.99 5.88 -9.41
N ALA A 238 -7.34 7.03 -9.24
CA ALA A 238 -6.03 7.34 -9.80
C ALA A 238 -4.95 7.12 -8.75
N VAL A 239 -3.79 6.64 -9.21
CA VAL A 239 -2.56 6.57 -8.41
C VAL A 239 -1.57 7.53 -9.07
N VAL A 240 -1.15 8.52 -8.28
CA VAL A 240 -0.12 9.51 -8.59
C VAL A 240 1.23 8.97 -8.10
N SER A 241 2.29 9.23 -8.87
CA SER A 241 3.64 8.81 -8.49
C SER A 241 4.70 9.81 -8.92
N PHE A 242 5.60 10.16 -8.00
CA PHE A 242 6.79 10.97 -8.26
C PHE A 242 8.05 10.16 -8.01
N PHE A 243 9.14 10.53 -8.66
CA PHE A 243 10.44 9.85 -8.56
C PHE A 243 11.53 10.90 -8.43
N GLU A 244 12.39 10.76 -7.42
CA GLU A 244 13.45 11.71 -7.12
C GLU A 244 14.76 10.95 -6.90
N LYS A 245 15.87 11.51 -7.42
CA LYS A 245 17.22 11.03 -7.14
C LYS A 245 17.55 11.20 -5.66
N GLY A 246 18.33 10.29 -5.08
CA GLY A 246 18.71 10.37 -3.68
C GLY A 246 19.44 11.67 -3.37
N SER A 247 20.34 12.06 -4.27
CA SER A 247 21.07 13.32 -4.24
C SER A 247 20.19 14.57 -4.15
N THR A 248 19.07 14.62 -4.88
CA THR A 248 18.08 15.71 -4.84
C THR A 248 17.32 15.73 -3.51
N VAL A 249 16.96 14.56 -2.98
CA VAL A 249 16.22 14.46 -1.72
C VAL A 249 17.05 14.95 -0.54
N THR A 250 18.35 14.66 -0.54
CA THR A 250 19.30 15.04 0.51
C THR A 250 20.01 16.36 0.24
N GLU A 251 19.68 17.10 -0.81
CA GLU A 251 20.35 18.36 -1.17
C GLU A 251 20.34 19.36 -0.01
N GLY A 252 19.20 19.48 0.68
CA GLY A 252 19.02 20.40 1.79
C GLY A 252 19.85 20.10 3.04
N VAL A 253 20.48 18.93 3.18
CA VAL A 253 21.28 18.58 4.38
C VAL A 253 22.79 18.67 4.18
N LYS A 254 23.25 18.69 2.93
CA LYS A 254 24.69 18.74 2.58
C LYS A 254 25.50 19.84 3.26
N PRO A 255 24.95 21.04 3.56
CA PRO A 255 25.74 22.09 4.21
C PRO A 255 26.15 21.74 5.66
N ALA A 256 25.39 20.88 6.34
CA ALA A 256 25.57 20.59 7.77
C ALA A 256 25.85 19.11 8.06
N PHE A 257 25.56 18.22 7.10
CA PHE A 257 25.67 16.78 7.26
C PHE A 257 26.28 16.15 6.01
N GLU A 258 26.90 14.99 6.18
CA GLU A 258 27.52 14.21 5.11
C GLU A 258 26.68 12.95 4.83
N PRO A 259 25.60 13.04 4.02
CA PRO A 259 24.73 11.91 3.75
C PRO A 259 25.43 10.72 3.09
N GLU A 260 26.57 10.96 2.44
CA GLU A 260 27.41 9.94 1.82
C GLU A 260 28.15 9.07 2.84
N ASN A 261 28.34 9.56 4.06
CA ASN A 261 29.02 8.83 5.15
C ASN A 261 28.08 7.95 5.99
N LEU A 262 26.78 7.95 5.67
CA LEU A 262 25.83 7.09 6.35
C LEU A 262 26.05 5.61 5.99
N PRO A 263 25.77 4.68 6.93
CA PRO A 263 25.79 3.24 6.64
C PRO A 263 24.79 2.83 5.54
N TYR A 264 23.78 3.68 5.30
CA TYR A 264 22.76 3.52 4.28
C TYR A 264 22.62 4.82 3.49
N VAL A 265 23.19 4.85 2.29
CA VAL A 265 23.12 6.01 1.39
C VAL A 265 21.83 5.98 0.60
N LEU A 266 21.05 7.06 0.61
CA LEU A 266 19.84 7.15 -0.21
C LEU A 266 20.22 7.29 -1.69
N VAL A 267 19.73 6.36 -2.52
CA VAL A 267 20.00 6.34 -3.98
C VAL A 267 18.85 6.94 -4.78
N GLY A 268 17.62 6.69 -4.34
CA GLY A 268 16.43 7.20 -5.01
C GLY A 268 15.18 6.92 -4.20
N GLN A 269 14.12 7.65 -4.51
CA GLN A 269 12.82 7.42 -3.89
C GLN A 269 11.67 7.53 -4.88
N ALA A 270 10.59 6.83 -4.56
CA ALA A 270 9.29 7.01 -5.20
C ALA A 270 8.25 7.43 -4.16
N MET A 271 7.50 8.49 -4.44
CA MET A 271 6.33 8.90 -3.65
C MET A 271 5.09 8.43 -4.40
N ILE A 272 4.29 7.55 -3.81
CA ILE A 272 3.18 6.89 -4.52
C ILE A 272 1.92 6.79 -3.66
N GLY A 273 0.77 7.04 -4.28
CA GLY A 273 -0.54 6.98 -3.64
C GLY A 273 -1.62 7.57 -4.55
N LEU A 274 -2.88 7.59 -4.18
CA LEU A 274 -3.41 7.20 -2.88
C LEU A 274 -3.98 5.78 -2.91
N PHE A 275 -3.52 4.93 -1.99
CA PHE A 275 -4.07 3.59 -1.79
C PHE A 275 -5.22 3.64 -0.79
N THR A 276 -6.28 2.88 -1.03
CA THR A 276 -7.36 2.74 -0.03
C THR A 276 -6.92 1.81 1.11
N THR A 277 -7.39 2.04 2.34
CA THR A 277 -7.18 1.17 3.52
C THR A 277 -8.18 -0.01 3.59
N GLN A 278 -7.96 -0.99 4.48
CA GLN A 278 -8.87 -2.15 4.68
C GLN A 278 -10.30 -1.75 4.94
N ASP A 279 -10.45 -0.69 5.72
CA ASP A 279 -11.75 -0.21 6.12
C ASP A 279 -12.43 0.60 5.01
N GLY A 280 -11.78 0.80 3.86
CA GLY A 280 -12.28 1.62 2.74
C GLY A 280 -12.24 3.13 3.00
N ASN A 281 -12.12 3.54 4.27
CA ASN A 281 -12.42 4.89 4.72
C ASN A 281 -11.23 5.85 4.64
N ARG A 282 -10.00 5.34 4.55
CA ARG A 282 -8.79 6.17 4.51
C ARG A 282 -7.99 5.91 3.25
N LYS A 283 -7.38 6.98 2.77
CA LYS A 283 -6.43 7.00 1.66
C LYS A 283 -5.02 7.18 2.22
N VAL A 284 -4.07 6.40 1.72
CA VAL A 284 -2.70 6.33 2.23
C VAL A 284 -1.71 6.59 1.11
N ALA A 285 -0.68 7.37 1.41
CA ALA A 285 0.48 7.54 0.58
C ALA A 285 1.69 6.82 1.18
N LEU A 286 2.61 6.41 0.30
CA LEU A 286 3.84 5.71 0.66
C LEU A 286 5.02 6.45 0.01
N THR A 287 6.08 6.68 0.77
CA THR A 287 7.39 6.91 0.19
C THR A 287 8.16 5.58 0.19
N LEU A 288 8.72 5.20 -0.95
CA LEU A 288 9.53 4.01 -1.13
C LEU A 288 10.95 4.45 -1.44
N GLN A 289 11.83 4.37 -0.45
CA GLN A 289 13.23 4.72 -0.60
C GLN A 289 14.04 3.48 -1.00
N VAL A 290 15.07 3.68 -1.82
CA VAL A 290 16.07 2.67 -2.12
C VAL A 290 17.39 3.15 -1.54
N LEU A 291 17.91 2.35 -0.61
CA LEU A 291 19.14 2.65 0.13
C LEU A 291 20.25 1.72 -0.34
N LYS A 292 21.45 2.27 -0.55
CA LYS A 292 22.68 1.52 -0.81
C LYS A 292 23.39 1.27 0.51
N ARG A 293 23.76 0.03 0.74
CA ARG A 293 24.67 -0.38 1.80
C ARG A 293 25.92 -0.98 1.17
N ASP A 294 27.08 -0.38 1.45
CA ASP A 294 28.35 -0.96 1.04
C ASP A 294 28.69 -2.19 1.89
N ARG A 295 29.26 -3.21 1.24
CA ARG A 295 29.68 -4.48 1.86
C ARG A 295 31.18 -4.74 1.70
N GLY A 296 31.95 -3.70 1.42
CA GLY A 296 33.39 -3.82 1.14
C GLY A 296 33.64 -4.60 -0.15
N GLU A 297 34.45 -5.66 -0.07
CA GLU A 297 34.85 -6.49 -1.22
C GLU A 297 33.68 -7.24 -1.87
N GLU A 298 32.60 -7.53 -1.13
CA GLU A 298 31.39 -8.17 -1.68
C GLU A 298 30.53 -7.22 -2.54
N GLY A 299 30.98 -5.98 -2.76
CA GLY A 299 30.27 -4.95 -3.51
C GLY A 299 29.27 -4.20 -2.63
N PHE A 300 28.04 -4.01 -3.12
CA PHE A 300 27.00 -3.27 -2.40
C PHE A 300 25.65 -3.99 -2.48
N GLN A 301 24.78 -3.66 -1.54
CA GLN A 301 23.39 -4.11 -1.51
C GLN A 301 22.44 -2.93 -1.68
N LEU A 302 21.34 -3.16 -2.40
CA LEU A 302 20.21 -2.23 -2.47
C LEU A 302 19.07 -2.73 -1.59
N LEU A 303 18.53 -1.84 -0.76
CA LEU A 303 17.49 -2.13 0.22
C LEU A 303 16.27 -1.24 -0.03
N LEU A 304 15.10 -1.85 -0.11
CA LEU A 304 13.84 -1.13 -0.14
C LEU A 304 13.44 -0.73 1.29
N HIS A 305 13.26 0.57 1.48
CA HIS A 305 12.88 1.16 2.76
C HIS A 305 11.57 1.96 2.62
N PRO A 306 10.42 1.39 3.02
CA PRO A 306 9.14 2.07 2.95
C PRO A 306 8.91 3.01 4.14
N VAL A 307 8.50 4.25 3.88
CA VAL A 307 8.17 5.29 4.87
C VAL A 307 6.69 5.65 4.73
N SER A 308 5.94 5.61 5.84
CA SER A 308 4.51 5.91 5.88
C SER A 308 3.99 6.10 7.31
N ARG A 309 2.92 6.89 7.46
CA ARG A 309 2.18 7.01 8.72
C ARG A 309 1.44 5.73 9.10
N VAL A 310 1.05 4.90 8.13
CA VAL A 310 0.30 3.66 8.35
C VAL A 310 1.24 2.46 8.22
N ASP A 311 1.09 1.46 9.09
CA ASP A 311 1.88 0.25 9.00
C ASP A 311 1.55 -0.50 7.71
N LEU A 312 2.56 -1.06 7.04
CA LEU A 312 2.35 -1.83 5.81
C LEU A 312 1.43 -3.04 6.00
N ASP A 313 1.28 -3.51 7.24
CA ASP A 313 0.39 -4.62 7.59
C ASP A 313 -1.09 -4.23 7.60
N ASP A 314 -1.37 -2.94 7.83
CA ASP A 314 -2.72 -2.36 7.86
C ASP A 314 -3.19 -1.94 6.47
N LEU A 315 -2.28 -1.96 5.48
CA LEU A 315 -2.68 -1.82 4.09
C LEU A 315 -3.54 -3.04 3.68
N PRO A 316 -4.69 -2.83 3.03
CA PRO A 316 -5.61 -3.90 2.61
C PRO A 316 -5.04 -4.86 1.63
N GLU A 317 -4.11 -4.35 0.84
CA GLU A 317 -3.66 -5.06 -0.30
C GLU A 317 -2.59 -6.04 0.15
N VAL A 318 -3.03 -7.28 0.41
CA VAL A 318 -2.15 -8.46 0.42
C VAL A 318 -1.24 -8.45 -0.83
N GLY A 319 -1.73 -7.87 -1.93
CA GLY A 319 -0.99 -7.55 -3.16
C GLY A 319 0.21 -6.62 -2.94
N ILE A 320 0.07 -5.48 -2.27
CA ILE A 320 1.17 -4.50 -2.08
C ILE A 320 2.35 -5.18 -1.39
N ARG A 321 2.14 -5.87 -0.26
CA ARG A 321 3.22 -6.57 0.46
C ARG A 321 3.92 -7.62 -0.42
N LYS A 322 3.17 -8.34 -1.26
CA LYS A 322 3.76 -9.30 -2.20
C LYS A 322 4.57 -8.60 -3.29
N ILE A 323 4.07 -7.48 -3.81
CA ILE A 323 4.74 -6.67 -4.82
C ILE A 323 6.04 -6.07 -4.26
N LEU A 324 6.01 -5.46 -3.08
CA LEU A 324 7.18 -4.89 -2.42
C LEU A 324 8.25 -5.95 -2.11
N ARG A 325 7.84 -7.14 -1.62
CA ARG A 325 8.78 -8.26 -1.41
C ARG A 325 9.39 -8.75 -2.71
N GLY A 326 8.60 -8.86 -3.78
CA GLY A 326 9.11 -9.19 -5.11
C GLY A 326 10.11 -8.14 -5.61
N PHE A 327 9.84 -6.86 -5.35
CA PHE A 327 10.72 -5.76 -5.72
C PHE A 327 12.07 -5.80 -5.01
N GLN A 328 12.12 -6.18 -3.73
CA GLN A 328 13.42 -6.41 -3.06
C GLN A 328 14.25 -7.49 -3.78
N GLY A 329 13.60 -8.51 -4.34
CA GLY A 329 14.25 -9.49 -5.21
C GLY A 329 14.83 -8.88 -6.49
N ASN A 330 14.09 -7.97 -7.14
CA ASN A 330 14.60 -7.20 -8.28
C ASN A 330 15.81 -6.35 -7.91
N LEU A 331 15.77 -5.63 -6.79
CA LEU A 331 16.89 -4.81 -6.31
C LEU A 331 18.14 -5.66 -6.03
N ASN A 332 17.97 -6.85 -5.45
CA ASN A 332 19.08 -7.79 -5.25
C ASN A 332 19.69 -8.26 -6.58
N HIS A 333 18.87 -8.46 -7.62
CA HIS A 333 19.35 -8.79 -8.96
C HIS A 333 20.06 -7.60 -9.61
N LEU A 334 19.48 -6.40 -9.53
CA LEU A 334 20.08 -5.16 -10.04
C LEU A 334 21.46 -4.93 -9.42
N ALA A 335 21.58 -5.03 -8.09
CA ALA A 335 22.86 -4.86 -7.40
C ALA A 335 23.95 -5.82 -7.92
N LYS A 336 23.60 -7.10 -8.17
CA LYS A 336 24.52 -8.08 -8.76
C LYS A 336 24.90 -7.72 -10.19
N THR A 337 23.94 -7.31 -11.02
CA THR A 337 24.18 -6.90 -12.40
C THR A 337 25.12 -5.69 -12.45
N LEU A 338 24.87 -4.67 -11.61
CA LEU A 338 25.71 -3.48 -11.53
C LEU A 338 27.11 -3.77 -10.97
N ALA A 339 27.23 -4.67 -9.99
CA ALA A 339 28.52 -5.15 -9.53
C ALA A 339 29.32 -5.84 -10.67
N GLY A 340 28.64 -6.64 -11.50
CA GLY A 340 29.23 -7.24 -12.70
C GLY A 340 29.67 -6.19 -13.74
N LYS A 341 28.84 -5.17 -14.01
CA LYS A 341 29.20 -4.03 -14.89
C LYS A 341 30.44 -3.30 -14.36
N LYS A 342 30.49 -3.03 -13.04
CA LYS A 342 31.64 -2.39 -12.38
C LYS A 342 32.92 -3.19 -12.55
N ALA A 343 32.86 -4.51 -12.34
CA ALA A 343 34.00 -5.41 -12.50
C ALA A 343 34.48 -5.48 -13.95
N ALA A 344 33.58 -5.31 -14.92
CA ALA A 344 33.90 -5.21 -16.34
C ALA A 344 34.39 -3.80 -16.76
N GLY A 345 34.56 -2.86 -15.83
CA GLY A 345 35.00 -1.50 -16.12
C GLY A 345 33.96 -0.64 -16.87
N SER A 346 32.70 -1.08 -16.89
CA SER A 346 31.61 -0.31 -17.51
C SER A 346 31.10 0.77 -16.55
N GLU A 347 31.00 2.00 -17.04
CA GLU A 347 30.36 3.09 -16.29
C GLU A 347 28.84 2.91 -16.25
N TYR A 348 28.22 3.28 -15.13
CA TYR A 348 26.77 3.28 -14.95
C TYR A 348 26.35 4.35 -13.95
N ASP A 349 25.17 4.94 -14.16
CA ASP A 349 24.52 5.83 -13.19
C ASP A 349 23.59 4.99 -12.30
N LEU A 350 24.00 4.82 -11.03
CA LEU A 350 23.24 4.02 -10.06
C LEU A 350 21.86 4.63 -9.76
N GLU A 351 21.74 5.96 -9.69
CA GLU A 351 20.48 6.62 -9.37
C GLU A 351 19.47 6.40 -10.51
N GLU A 352 19.89 6.53 -11.77
CA GLU A 352 19.00 6.31 -12.92
C GLU A 352 18.53 4.86 -13.06
N GLU A 353 19.42 3.89 -12.85
CA GLU A 353 19.07 2.46 -12.87
C GLU A 353 18.03 2.13 -11.78
N VAL A 354 18.20 2.70 -10.59
CA VAL A 354 17.24 2.54 -9.48
C VAL A 354 15.91 3.26 -9.77
N LEU A 355 15.93 4.46 -10.34
CA LEU A 355 14.71 5.18 -10.72
C LEU A 355 13.94 4.41 -11.80
N SER A 356 14.62 3.76 -12.74
CA SER A 356 13.99 2.88 -13.73
C SER A 356 13.22 1.73 -13.07
N GLU A 357 13.85 1.03 -12.12
CA GLU A 357 13.20 -0.03 -11.34
C GLU A 357 12.01 0.50 -10.50
N LEU A 358 12.17 1.67 -9.87
CA LEU A 358 11.10 2.32 -9.11
C LEU A 358 9.90 2.71 -9.99
N ARG A 359 10.13 3.21 -11.20
CA ARG A 359 9.05 3.46 -12.18
C ARG A 359 8.32 2.17 -12.54
N GLY A 360 9.05 1.07 -12.72
CA GLY A 360 8.47 -0.26 -12.93
C GLY A 360 7.64 -0.76 -11.73
N LEU A 361 8.10 -0.51 -10.51
CA LEU A 361 7.34 -0.79 -9.28
C LEU A 361 6.06 0.03 -9.21
N ALA A 362 6.15 1.34 -9.42
CA ALA A 362 5.01 2.24 -9.38
C ALA A 362 3.92 1.82 -10.36
N ARG A 363 4.27 1.49 -11.62
CA ARG A 363 3.32 0.96 -12.60
C ARG A 363 2.61 -0.31 -12.11
N ARG A 364 3.34 -1.24 -11.48
CA ARG A 364 2.76 -2.47 -10.91
C ARG A 364 1.79 -2.18 -9.77
N LEU A 365 2.15 -1.26 -8.87
CA LEU A 365 1.30 -0.83 -7.76
C LEU A 365 0.03 -0.12 -8.29
N SER A 366 0.18 0.81 -9.23
CA SER A 366 -0.95 1.51 -9.86
C SER A 366 -1.88 0.55 -10.61
N HIS A 367 -1.33 -0.42 -11.34
CA HIS A 367 -2.14 -1.43 -12.02
C HIS A 367 -2.88 -2.35 -11.03
N ASN A 368 -2.22 -2.72 -9.92
CA ASN A 368 -2.87 -3.50 -8.87
C ASN A 368 -4.04 -2.74 -8.23
N ALA A 369 -3.83 -1.46 -7.88
CA ALA A 369 -4.86 -0.59 -7.31
C ALA A 369 -6.07 -0.47 -8.26
N LYS A 370 -5.84 -0.13 -9.54
CA LYS A 370 -6.91 -0.01 -10.56
C LYS A 370 -7.70 -1.31 -10.75
N ASN A 371 -7.02 -2.45 -10.78
CA ASN A 371 -7.68 -3.75 -10.93
C ASN A 371 -8.50 -4.13 -9.70
N MET A 372 -8.10 -3.68 -8.51
CA MET A 372 -8.83 -3.92 -7.28
C MET A 372 -10.08 -3.07 -7.20
N GLY A 373 -10.02 -1.80 -7.58
CA GLY A 373 -11.19 -0.93 -7.76
C GLY A 373 -12.29 -1.57 -8.59
N ARG A 374 -11.91 -2.07 -9.77
CA ARG A 374 -12.81 -2.83 -10.66
C ARG A 374 -13.36 -4.09 -10.01
N LYS A 375 -12.54 -4.82 -9.23
CA LYS A 375 -12.99 -6.02 -8.52
C LYS A 375 -13.99 -5.68 -7.41
N THR A 376 -13.80 -4.58 -6.69
CA THR A 376 -14.71 -4.13 -5.62
C THR A 376 -15.99 -3.56 -6.17
N GLU A 377 -15.93 -2.79 -7.26
CA GLU A 377 -17.11 -2.31 -7.99
C GLU A 377 -17.91 -3.50 -8.51
N HIS A 378 -17.29 -4.43 -9.24
CA HIS A 378 -17.98 -5.65 -9.64
C HIS A 378 -18.46 -6.50 -8.48
N ALA A 379 -17.76 -6.54 -7.34
CA ALA A 379 -18.22 -7.30 -6.17
C ALA A 379 -19.43 -6.63 -5.52
N ARG A 380 -19.50 -5.29 -5.57
CA ARG A 380 -20.59 -4.44 -5.09
C ARG A 380 -21.78 -4.50 -6.05
N GLU A 381 -21.58 -4.33 -7.35
CA GLU A 381 -22.57 -4.59 -8.40
C GLU A 381 -23.12 -6.02 -8.27
N ARG A 382 -22.27 -7.04 -8.11
CA ARG A 382 -22.71 -8.43 -7.88
C ARG A 382 -23.44 -8.65 -6.54
N SER A 383 -23.27 -7.75 -5.58
CA SER A 383 -23.99 -7.76 -4.30
C SER A 383 -25.33 -7.03 -4.42
N GLU A 384 -25.37 -5.92 -5.15
CA GLU A 384 -26.56 -5.11 -5.45
C GLU A 384 -27.49 -5.83 -6.43
N GLU A 385 -26.94 -6.57 -7.40
CA GLU A 385 -27.69 -7.41 -8.35
C GLU A 385 -28.24 -8.69 -7.72
N GLY A 386 -27.91 -9.00 -6.45
CA GLY A 386 -28.46 -10.13 -5.69
C GLY A 386 -28.19 -11.53 -6.29
N ARG A 387 -27.48 -11.63 -7.41
CA ARG A 387 -27.28 -12.85 -8.20
C ARG A 387 -25.88 -13.42 -8.00
N ARG A 388 -25.47 -13.64 -6.75
CA ARG A 388 -24.48 -14.71 -6.54
C ARG A 388 -25.24 -16.03 -6.60
N PRO A 389 -24.96 -16.93 -7.56
CA PRO A 389 -25.52 -18.28 -7.53
C PRO A 389 -24.84 -19.15 -6.48
N THR A 390 -24.54 -18.58 -5.30
CA THR A 390 -24.06 -19.29 -4.13
C THR A 390 -25.16 -20.19 -3.57
N GLN A 391 -26.42 -19.75 -3.59
CA GLN A 391 -27.56 -20.56 -3.13
C GLN A 391 -27.72 -21.87 -3.92
N LEU A 392 -27.30 -21.89 -5.19
CA LEU A 392 -27.40 -23.07 -6.05
C LEU A 392 -26.13 -23.93 -6.06
N ALA A 393 -25.04 -23.48 -5.44
CA ALA A 393 -23.76 -24.18 -5.49
C ALA A 393 -23.85 -25.59 -4.93
N PHE A 394 -24.41 -25.76 -3.72
CA PHE A 394 -24.55 -27.07 -3.08
C PHE A 394 -25.59 -27.97 -3.79
N PRO A 395 -26.81 -27.50 -4.13
CA PRO A 395 -27.76 -28.30 -4.91
C PRO A 395 -27.21 -28.76 -6.27
N GLU A 396 -26.47 -27.90 -6.97
CA GLU A 396 -25.88 -28.23 -8.27
C GLU A 396 -24.67 -29.15 -8.12
N ALA A 397 -23.84 -28.99 -7.09
CA ALA A 397 -22.76 -29.93 -6.77
C ALA A 397 -23.28 -31.34 -6.42
N LYS A 398 -24.38 -31.42 -5.68
CA LYS A 398 -25.01 -32.70 -5.31
C LYS A 398 -25.55 -33.45 -6.53
N THR A 399 -26.17 -32.71 -7.45
CA THR A 399 -26.78 -33.27 -8.66
C THR A 399 -25.84 -33.33 -9.86
N ALA A 400 -24.60 -32.83 -9.71
CA ALA A 400 -23.62 -32.82 -10.78
C ALA A 400 -23.28 -34.24 -11.21
N ARG A 401 -23.34 -34.46 -12.53
CA ARG A 401 -22.84 -35.68 -13.16
C ARG A 401 -21.33 -35.65 -13.18
N ASP A 402 -20.76 -36.82 -13.28
CA ASP A 402 -19.32 -37.05 -13.30
C ASP A 402 -18.56 -36.25 -14.35
N HIS A 403 -19.12 -36.05 -15.54
CA HIS A 403 -18.52 -35.25 -16.61
C HIS A 403 -18.64 -33.72 -16.40
N HIS A 404 -19.29 -33.29 -15.32
CA HIS A 404 -19.34 -31.88 -14.89
C HIS A 404 -18.37 -31.59 -13.74
N LEU A 405 -17.57 -32.57 -13.30
CA LEU A 405 -16.59 -32.43 -12.24
C LEU A 405 -15.19 -32.36 -12.83
N TYR A 406 -14.51 -31.26 -12.55
CA TYR A 406 -13.15 -31.00 -12.97
C TYR A 406 -12.26 -30.69 -11.76
N MET A 407 -10.96 -30.89 -11.90
CA MET A 407 -9.94 -30.47 -10.95
C MET A 407 -9.15 -29.30 -11.54
N ASP A 408 -8.92 -28.28 -10.71
CA ASP A 408 -7.88 -27.28 -10.94
C ASP A 408 -6.60 -27.74 -10.20
N PRO A 409 -5.62 -28.34 -10.91
CA PRO A 409 -4.44 -28.93 -10.28
C PRO A 409 -3.51 -27.87 -9.67
N LYS A 410 -3.63 -26.61 -10.07
CA LYS A 410 -2.80 -25.53 -9.54
C LYS A 410 -3.24 -25.12 -8.14
N GLU A 411 -4.56 -25.01 -7.95
CA GLU A 411 -5.15 -24.58 -6.68
C GLU A 411 -5.63 -25.76 -5.82
N GLY A 412 -5.58 -26.99 -6.35
CA GLY A 412 -6.09 -28.19 -5.68
C GLY A 412 -7.60 -28.12 -5.42
N SER A 413 -8.36 -27.45 -6.30
CA SER A 413 -9.80 -27.21 -6.08
C SER A 413 -10.68 -28.02 -7.03
N VAL A 414 -11.88 -28.37 -6.56
CA VAL A 414 -12.89 -29.08 -7.34
C VAL A 414 -13.80 -28.07 -8.02
N VAL A 415 -13.94 -28.18 -9.33
CA VAL A 415 -14.75 -27.30 -10.17
C VAL A 415 -15.98 -28.07 -10.64
N VAL A 416 -17.15 -27.59 -10.27
CA VAL A 416 -18.45 -28.15 -10.64
C VAL A 416 -19.12 -27.27 -11.68
N ILE A 417 -19.48 -27.84 -12.83
CA ILE A 417 -20.28 -27.15 -13.84
C ILE A 417 -21.77 -27.42 -13.57
N GLY A 418 -22.44 -26.39 -13.08
CA GLY A 418 -23.85 -26.37 -12.75
C GLY A 418 -24.76 -26.03 -13.94
N ARG A 419 -26.06 -25.93 -13.66
CA ARG A 419 -27.05 -25.57 -14.71
C ARG A 419 -26.93 -24.09 -15.07
N GLY A 420 -27.32 -23.74 -16.30
CA GLY A 420 -27.28 -22.34 -16.75
C GLY A 420 -25.87 -21.76 -16.81
N ARG A 421 -24.87 -22.58 -17.17
CA ARG A 421 -23.47 -22.16 -17.36
C ARG A 421 -22.77 -21.65 -16.08
N ARG A 422 -23.33 -21.97 -14.92
CA ARG A 422 -22.73 -21.68 -13.63
C ARG A 422 -21.57 -22.64 -13.37
N VAL A 423 -20.52 -22.10 -12.77
CA VAL A 423 -19.36 -22.84 -12.32
C VAL A 423 -19.16 -22.55 -10.85
N HIS A 424 -19.07 -23.60 -10.06
CA HIS A 424 -18.83 -23.55 -8.63
C HIS A 424 -17.48 -24.15 -8.33
N VAL A 425 -16.67 -23.43 -7.56
CA VAL A 425 -15.35 -23.89 -7.14
C VAL A 425 -15.43 -24.22 -5.66
N PHE A 426 -14.95 -25.41 -5.31
CA PHE A 426 -14.92 -25.95 -3.96
C PHE A 426 -13.50 -26.34 -3.56
N SER A 427 -13.21 -26.29 -2.27
CA SER A 427 -12.01 -26.92 -1.72
C SER A 427 -12.10 -28.45 -1.81
N PRO A 428 -10.99 -29.19 -1.60
CA PRO A 428 -11.03 -30.66 -1.44
C PRO A 428 -12.05 -31.12 -0.41
N ASP A 429 -12.16 -30.39 0.71
CA ASP A 429 -13.13 -30.65 1.80
C ASP A 429 -14.57 -30.20 1.47
N ALA A 430 -14.91 -30.03 0.20
CA ALA A 430 -16.21 -29.59 -0.30
C ALA A 430 -16.73 -28.25 0.26
N ARG A 431 -15.86 -27.37 0.79
CA ARG A 431 -16.25 -26.01 1.16
C ARG A 431 -16.35 -25.14 -0.07
N HIS A 432 -17.46 -24.42 -0.21
CA HIS A 432 -17.65 -23.52 -1.33
C HIS A 432 -16.67 -22.35 -1.28
N ILE A 433 -15.87 -22.16 -2.34
CA ILE A 433 -14.91 -21.07 -2.47
C ILE A 433 -15.55 -19.92 -3.24
N THR A 434 -16.10 -20.20 -4.43
CA THR A 434 -16.70 -19.16 -5.28
C THR A 434 -17.64 -19.73 -6.34
N SER A 435 -18.55 -18.90 -6.85
CA SER A 435 -19.42 -19.21 -7.99
C SER A 435 -19.26 -18.15 -9.08
N MET A 436 -19.26 -18.56 -10.34
CA MET A 436 -19.22 -17.67 -11.50
C MET A 436 -20.06 -18.23 -12.64
N VAL A 437 -20.31 -17.44 -13.68
CA VAL A 437 -20.94 -17.91 -14.92
C VAL A 437 -19.89 -17.86 -16.03
N LEU A 438 -19.66 -18.98 -16.72
CA LEU A 438 -18.71 -19.07 -17.83
C LEU A 438 -19.40 -19.57 -19.08
N ASN A 439 -19.12 -18.97 -20.23
CA ASN A 439 -19.60 -19.52 -21.49
C ASN A 439 -18.90 -20.86 -21.81
N GLN A 440 -19.48 -21.65 -22.72
CA GLN A 440 -18.92 -22.97 -23.05
C GLN A 440 -17.52 -22.88 -23.69
N SER A 441 -17.21 -21.80 -24.42
CA SER A 441 -15.88 -21.61 -25.01
C SER A 441 -14.81 -21.40 -23.93
N GLN A 442 -15.07 -20.61 -22.90
CA GLN A 442 -14.16 -20.42 -21.75
C GLN A 442 -13.91 -21.72 -20.99
N VAL A 443 -14.94 -22.54 -20.79
CA VAL A 443 -14.78 -23.87 -20.17
C VAL A 443 -13.87 -24.75 -21.04
N LYS A 444 -14.15 -24.84 -22.34
CA LYS A 444 -13.35 -25.63 -23.28
C LYS A 444 -11.90 -25.16 -23.35
N GLU A 445 -11.67 -23.85 -23.32
CA GLU A 445 -10.33 -23.25 -23.33
C GLU A 445 -9.55 -23.58 -22.05
N ARG A 446 -10.18 -23.53 -20.87
CA ARG A 446 -9.54 -23.95 -19.60
C ARG A 446 -9.20 -25.43 -19.59
N VAL A 447 -10.05 -26.26 -20.19
CA VAL A 447 -9.76 -27.70 -20.34
C VAL A 447 -8.62 -27.92 -21.34
N LYS A 448 -8.65 -27.25 -22.50
CA LYS A 448 -7.63 -27.37 -23.55
C LYS A 448 -6.25 -26.86 -23.09
N SER A 449 -6.21 -25.79 -22.30
CA SER A 449 -4.97 -25.23 -21.73
C SER A 449 -4.42 -26.05 -20.56
N GLY A 450 -5.09 -27.13 -20.15
CA GLY A 450 -4.68 -27.96 -19.00
C GLY A 450 -4.92 -27.29 -17.65
N ARG A 451 -5.54 -26.10 -17.61
CA ARG A 451 -5.92 -25.44 -16.36
C ARG A 451 -6.95 -26.27 -15.59
N TRP A 452 -7.89 -26.89 -16.30
CA TRP A 452 -8.85 -27.82 -15.71
C TRP A 452 -8.69 -29.18 -16.35
N ARG A 453 -8.67 -30.24 -15.53
CA ARG A 453 -8.76 -31.61 -16.03
C ARG A 453 -10.02 -32.29 -15.50
N PRO A 454 -10.59 -33.27 -16.20
CA PRO A 454 -11.64 -34.10 -15.63
C PRO A 454 -11.18 -34.70 -14.28
N ALA A 455 -12.07 -34.71 -13.30
CA ALA A 455 -11.76 -35.28 -11.99
C ALA A 455 -11.71 -36.81 -12.08
N GLY A 456 -10.71 -37.42 -11.44
CA GLY A 456 -10.55 -38.87 -11.37
C GLY A 456 -11.66 -39.55 -10.55
N PRO A 457 -11.85 -40.87 -10.66
CA PRO A 457 -12.83 -41.61 -9.84
C PRO A 457 -12.66 -41.37 -8.33
N GLU A 458 -11.43 -41.42 -7.83
CA GLU A 458 -11.12 -41.21 -6.41
C GLU A 458 -11.45 -39.78 -5.97
N GLU A 459 -11.03 -38.77 -6.73
CA GLU A 459 -11.28 -37.36 -6.42
C GLU A 459 -12.78 -37.03 -6.40
N ARG A 460 -13.53 -37.63 -7.34
CA ARG A 460 -15.00 -37.50 -7.38
C ARG A 460 -15.64 -38.17 -6.17
N GLY A 461 -15.16 -39.34 -5.77
CA GLY A 461 -15.59 -40.05 -4.57
C GLY A 461 -15.38 -39.22 -3.31
N SER A 462 -14.13 -38.81 -3.06
CA SER A 462 -13.74 -37.98 -1.91
C SER A 462 -14.53 -36.67 -1.84
N PHE A 463 -14.73 -36.00 -2.98
CA PHE A 463 -15.52 -34.77 -3.03
C PHE A 463 -16.99 -35.01 -2.66
N ARG A 464 -17.62 -36.07 -3.18
CA ARG A 464 -19.02 -36.41 -2.87
C ARG A 464 -19.19 -36.83 -1.41
N GLU A 465 -18.24 -37.56 -0.84
CA GLU A 465 -18.22 -37.92 0.58
C GLU A 465 -18.09 -36.69 1.48
N ALA A 466 -17.16 -35.78 1.16
CA ALA A 466 -17.00 -34.52 1.87
C ALA A 466 -18.27 -33.65 1.78
N LEU A 467 -18.90 -33.61 0.60
CA LEU A 467 -20.17 -32.88 0.40
C LEU A 467 -21.31 -33.47 1.26
N ALA A 468 -21.40 -34.81 1.35
CA ALA A 468 -22.38 -35.49 2.19
C ALA A 468 -22.11 -35.31 3.70
N ALA A 469 -20.84 -35.25 4.11
CA ALA A 469 -20.44 -35.03 5.49
C ALA A 469 -20.84 -33.64 6.02
N LEU A 470 -20.87 -32.62 5.16
CA LEU A 470 -21.30 -31.26 5.51
C LEU A 470 -22.82 -31.15 5.77
N GLU A 471 -23.64 -32.05 5.22
CA GLU A 471 -25.10 -32.04 5.41
C GLU A 471 -25.54 -32.70 6.71
N LYS A 472 -24.72 -33.55 7.33
CA LYS A 472 -25.09 -34.18 8.61
C LYS A 472 -25.17 -33.08 9.67
N PRO A 473 -26.37 -32.75 10.19
CA PRO A 473 -26.49 -31.78 11.27
C PRO A 473 -25.68 -32.31 12.45
N LYS A 474 -24.81 -31.45 12.99
CA LYS A 474 -24.12 -31.74 14.25
C LYS A 474 -25.07 -31.65 15.43
#